data_AF-A0AAV7UE12-F1
#
_entry.id   AF-A0AAV7UE12-F1
#
_cell.length_a   1.000
_cell.length_b   1.000
_cell.length_c   1.000
_cell.angle_alpha   90.00
_cell.angle_beta   90.00
_cell.angle_gamma   90.00
#
_symmetry.space_group_name_H-M   'P 1'
#
loop_
_entity.id
_entity.type
_entity.pdbx_description
1 polymer ?
#
loop_
_entity_poly.entity_id
_entity_poly.type
_entity_poly.pdbx_seq_one_letter_code
_entity_poly.pdbx_strand_id
1 'polypeptide(L)'
;DLPDSPDAEWDPQLLSSFILQHLRQNHITLVLTFDEGGVSGHINHISLFNAVRSLLSDGRLDAGSVLMLETVSIFRKYLSILDVPISWLQTDDIIFMLTAQEYKQAK
;
A
#
# COMPACT_ATOMS: atom_id res chain seq x y z
N ASP A 1 20.17 1.30 -0.18
CA ASP A 1 19.42 2.44 -0.75
C ASP A 1 18.07 2.69 -0.11
N LEU A 2 17.44 1.70 0.54
CA LEU A 2 16.20 1.87 1.32
C LEU A 2 16.22 0.93 2.54
N PRO A 3 16.48 1.43 3.77
CA PRO A 3 16.56 0.57 4.95
C PRO A 3 15.17 0.17 5.45
N ASP A 4 15.04 -1.09 5.88
CA ASP A 4 13.80 -1.64 6.45
C ASP A 4 13.68 -1.25 7.93
N SER A 5 13.23 -0.02 8.16
CA SER A 5 12.99 0.53 9.50
C SER A 5 11.76 1.44 9.45
N PRO A 6 10.88 1.39 10.47
CA PRO A 6 9.70 2.26 10.54
C PRO A 6 10.06 3.73 10.64
N ASP A 7 11.26 4.05 11.14
CA ASP A 7 11.75 5.42 11.29
C ASP A 7 12.57 5.88 10.08
N ALA A 8 12.77 5.01 9.09
CA ALA A 8 13.54 5.38 7.90
C ALA A 8 12.69 6.16 6.91
N GLU A 9 13.20 7.32 6.51
CA GLU A 9 12.69 8.05 5.36
C GLU A 9 13.33 7.53 4.08
N TRP A 10 12.48 7.22 3.11
CA TRP A 10 12.89 6.82 1.77
C TRP A 10 12.69 8.00 0.80
N ASP A 11 13.67 8.23 -0.08
CA ASP A 11 13.57 9.24 -1.14
C ASP A 11 12.42 8.86 -2.10
N PRO A 12 11.34 9.66 -2.15
CA PRO A 12 10.19 9.35 -3.00
C PRO A 12 10.52 9.38 -4.49
N GLN A 13 11.48 10.20 -4.93
CA GLN A 13 11.88 10.27 -6.35
C GLN A 13 12.61 8.99 -6.75
N LEU A 14 13.59 8.58 -5.96
CA LEU A 14 14.29 7.31 -6.15
C LEU A 14 13.31 6.13 -6.13
N LEU A 15 12.43 6.10 -5.13
CA LEU A 15 11.44 5.04 -4.97
C LEU A 15 10.46 4.99 -6.15
N SER A 16 10.00 6.13 -6.65
CA SER A 16 9.13 6.20 -7.83
C SER A 16 9.79 5.60 -9.08
N SER A 17 11.11 5.79 -9.22
CA SER A 17 11.88 5.23 -10.33
C SER A 17 11.96 3.70 -10.27
N PHE A 18 12.21 3.16 -9.07
CA PHE A 18 12.23 1.71 -8.84
C PHE A 18 10.87 1.07 -9.05
N ILE A 19 9.81 1.67 -8.51
CA ILE A 19 8.43 1.20 -8.69
C ILE A 19 8.11 1.14 -10.17
N LEU A 20 8.29 2.25 -10.91
CA LEU A 20 7.89 2.26 -12.31
C LEU A 20 8.72 1.30 -13.16
N GLN A 21 10.01 1.17 -12.89
CA GLN A 21 10.85 0.17 -13.55
C GLN A 21 10.28 -1.23 -13.32
N HIS A 22 9.94 -1.56 -12.08
CA HIS A 22 9.38 -2.87 -11.73
C HIS A 22 8.03 -3.11 -12.40
N LEU A 23 7.13 -2.13 -12.40
CA LEU A 23 5.82 -2.23 -13.04
C LEU A 23 5.95 -2.51 -14.55
N ARG A 24 6.85 -1.79 -15.23
CA ARG A 24 7.09 -1.95 -16.67
C ARG A 24 7.71 -3.29 -17.03
N GLN A 25 8.71 -3.73 -16.26
CA GLN A 25 9.39 -5.00 -16.52
C GLN A 25 8.45 -6.20 -16.36
N ASN A 26 7.54 -6.13 -15.38
CA ASN A 26 6.66 -7.24 -15.03
C ASN A 26 5.24 -7.10 -15.60
N HIS A 27 4.97 -6.06 -16.39
CA HIS A 27 3.65 -5.78 -16.99
C HIS A 27 2.52 -5.74 -15.93
N ILE A 28 2.81 -5.17 -14.77
CA ILE A 28 1.86 -5.07 -13.65
C ILE A 28 0.83 -3.98 -13.96
N THR A 29 -0.45 -4.32 -13.86
CA THR A 29 -1.59 -3.44 -14.17
C THR A 29 -2.33 -2.92 -12.93
N LEU A 30 -2.04 -3.49 -11.75
CA LEU A 30 -2.67 -3.15 -10.47
C LEU A 30 -1.59 -3.05 -9.39
N VAL A 31 -1.59 -1.95 -8.65
CA VAL A 31 -0.68 -1.68 -7.53
C VAL A 31 -1.49 -1.62 -6.25
N LEU A 32 -1.12 -2.43 -5.26
CA LEU A 32 -1.61 -2.31 -3.90
C LEU A 32 -0.50 -1.68 -3.03
N THR A 33 -0.80 -0.57 -2.36
CA THR A 33 0.17 0.19 -1.55
C THR A 33 -0.44 0.65 -0.23
N PHE A 34 0.36 1.26 0.65
CA PHE A 34 -0.13 1.96 1.84
C PHE A 34 -0.74 3.31 1.48
N ASP A 35 -1.65 3.79 2.33
CA ASP A 35 -2.18 5.15 2.28
C ASP A 35 -1.27 6.17 3.00
N GLU A 36 -1.76 7.41 3.12
CA GLU A 36 -1.05 8.51 3.77
C GLU A 36 -0.76 8.28 5.27
N GLY A 37 -1.51 7.39 5.92
CA GLY A 37 -1.31 7.07 7.33
C GLY A 37 -0.17 6.07 7.58
N GLY A 38 0.39 5.47 6.53
CA GLY A 38 1.53 4.55 6.66
C GLY A 38 1.24 3.35 7.56
N VAL A 39 -0.03 2.93 7.62
CA VAL A 39 -0.57 1.91 8.53
C VAL A 39 -0.47 2.33 9.99
N SER A 40 0.72 2.24 10.59
CA SER A 40 0.97 2.59 12.00
C SER A 40 1.74 3.91 12.13
N GLY A 41 1.76 4.73 11.07
CA GLY A 41 2.58 5.94 11.01
C GLY A 41 4.04 5.67 10.70
N HIS A 42 4.37 4.53 10.07
CA HIS A 42 5.76 4.24 9.70
C HIS A 42 6.20 5.13 8.53
N ILE A 43 7.34 5.81 8.69
CA ILE A 43 7.87 6.79 7.75
C ILE A 43 8.19 6.13 6.41
N ASN A 44 8.74 4.91 6.41
CA ASN A 44 9.03 4.18 5.18
C ASN A 44 7.75 3.89 4.35
N HIS A 45 6.63 3.58 5.01
CA HIS A 45 5.33 3.38 4.35
C HIS A 45 4.75 4.69 3.82
N ILE A 46 4.92 5.80 4.56
CA ILE A 46 4.49 7.13 4.12
C ILE A 46 5.30 7.57 2.89
N SER A 47 6.62 7.35 2.88
CA SER A 47 7.46 7.59 1.70
C SER A 47 6.99 6.78 0.49
N LEU A 48 6.55 5.53 0.69
CA LEU A 48 5.99 4.70 -0.38
C LEU A 48 4.68 5.28 -0.95
N PHE A 49 3.75 5.69 -0.08
CA PHE A 49 2.53 6.39 -0.49
C PHE A 49 2.86 7.64 -1.32
N ASN A 50 3.80 8.46 -0.86
CA ASN A 50 4.19 9.69 -1.56
C ASN A 50 4.79 9.41 -2.94
N ALA A 51 5.62 8.37 -3.07
CA ALA A 51 6.19 7.96 -4.35
C ALA A 51 5.10 7.52 -5.36
N VAL A 52 4.15 6.69 -4.92
CA VAL A 52 3.03 6.22 -5.77
C VAL A 52 2.11 7.39 -6.13
N ARG A 53 1.81 8.28 -5.18
CA ARG A 53 1.02 9.50 -5.42
C ARG A 53 1.68 10.43 -6.44
N SER A 54 3.00 10.57 -6.40
CA SER A 54 3.74 11.33 -7.42
C SER A 54 3.56 10.70 -8.80
N LEU A 55 3.69 9.38 -8.92
CA LEU A 55 3.48 8.68 -10.19
C LEU A 55 2.05 8.82 -10.75
N LEU A 56 1.04 8.82 -9.88
CA LEU A 56 -0.35 9.10 -10.25
C LEU A 56 -0.51 10.54 -10.75
N SER A 57 0.08 11.50 -10.04
CA SER A 57 0.00 12.93 -10.38
C SER A 57 0.73 13.24 -11.69
N ASP A 58 1.82 12.54 -11.97
CA ASP A 58 2.58 12.62 -13.22
C ASP A 58 1.89 11.89 -14.40
N GLY A 59 0.74 11.25 -14.18
CA GLY A 59 0.03 10.46 -15.20
C GLY A 59 0.78 9.20 -15.63
N ARG A 60 1.67 8.69 -14.79
CA ARG A 60 2.46 7.47 -15.03
C ARG A 60 1.78 6.21 -14.49
N LEU A 61 0.69 6.39 -13.74
CA LEU A 61 -0.24 5.37 -13.25
C LEU A 61 -1.67 5.87 -13.41
N ASP A 62 -2.60 4.95 -13.67
CA ASP A 62 -4.03 5.26 -13.72
C ASP A 62 -4.64 5.17 -12.32
N ALA A 63 -5.52 6.10 -11.96
CA ALA A 63 -6.15 6.15 -10.64
C ALA A 63 -6.96 4.88 -10.29
N GLY A 64 -7.52 4.19 -11.30
CA GLY A 64 -8.23 2.92 -11.11
C GLY A 64 -7.31 1.70 -10.93
N SER A 65 -6.02 1.85 -11.19
CA SER A 65 -5.00 0.80 -11.11
C SER A 65 -4.22 0.85 -9.80
N VAL A 66 -4.54 1.76 -8.89
CA VAL A 66 -3.86 1.86 -7.58
C VAL A 66 -4.89 1.73 -6.47
N LEU A 67 -4.65 0.78 -5.59
CA LEU A 67 -5.40 0.53 -4.38
C LEU A 67 -4.54 0.85 -3.17
N MET A 68 -5.13 1.50 -2.18
CA MET A 68 -4.44 1.92 -0.98
C MET A 68 -5.05 1.21 0.22
N LEU A 69 -4.20 0.70 1.09
CA LEU A 69 -4.60 0.11 2.36
C LEU A 69 -4.93 1.24 3.35
N GLU A 70 -6.21 1.37 3.69
CA GLU A 70 -6.67 2.38 4.64
C GLU A 70 -6.06 2.17 6.04
N THR A 71 -5.50 3.23 6.59
CA THR A 71 -4.97 3.27 7.95
C THR A 71 -6.11 3.39 8.95
N VAL A 72 -6.31 2.31 9.72
CA VAL A 72 -7.20 2.31 10.87
C VAL A 72 -6.48 2.70 12.16
N SER A 73 -7.25 3.23 13.12
CA SER A 73 -6.76 3.55 14.47
C SER A 73 -5.98 2.40 15.10
N ILE A 74 -4.85 2.72 15.74
CA ILE A 74 -4.01 1.74 16.46
C ILE A 74 -4.85 0.96 17.47
N PHE A 75 -5.80 1.61 18.15
CA PHE A 75 -6.68 0.92 19.09
C PHE A 75 -7.44 -0.22 18.43
N ARG A 76 -8.03 0.03 17.27
CA ARG A 76 -8.79 -0.98 16.51
C ARG A 76 -7.96 -2.21 16.15
N LYS A 77 -6.68 -2.01 15.82
CA LYS A 77 -5.74 -3.11 15.52
C LYS A 77 -5.58 -4.09 16.69
N TYR A 78 -5.78 -3.62 17.92
CA TYR A 78 -5.59 -4.40 19.15
C TYR A 78 -6.90 -4.64 19.93
N LEU A 79 -8.07 -4.34 19.35
CA LEU A 79 -9.37 -4.64 19.95
C LEU A 79 -9.78 -6.12 19.84
N SER A 80 -9.01 -6.95 19.11
CA SER A 80 -9.29 -8.39 18.96
C SER A 80 -10.72 -8.62 18.43
N ILE A 81 -11.43 -9.65 18.93
CA ILE A 81 -12.81 -9.99 18.53
C ILE A 81 -13.79 -8.82 18.67
N LEU A 82 -13.49 -7.81 19.50
CA LEU A 82 -14.33 -6.63 19.68
C LEU A 82 -14.28 -5.67 18.48
N ASP A 83 -13.36 -5.85 17.54
CA ASP A 83 -13.35 -5.07 16.30
C ASP A 83 -14.40 -5.56 15.28
N VAL A 84 -14.91 -6.79 15.42
CA VAL A 84 -15.89 -7.38 14.49
C VAL A 84 -17.15 -6.52 14.31
N PRO A 85 -17.81 -6.01 15.37
CA PRO A 85 -18.97 -5.14 15.21
C PRO A 85 -18.64 -3.80 14.54
N ILE A 86 -17.44 -3.25 14.80
CA ILE A 86 -16.99 -1.98 14.23
C ILE A 86 -16.74 -2.16 12.72
N SER A 87 -16.04 -3.22 12.36
CA SER A 87 -15.77 -3.58 10.96
C SER A 87 -17.06 -3.83 10.16
N TRP A 88 -18.08 -4.44 10.77
CA TRP A 88 -19.37 -4.63 10.08
C TRP A 88 -20.10 -3.30 9.82
N LEU A 89 -19.98 -2.31 10.70
CA LEU A 89 -20.64 -1.02 10.51
C LEU A 89 -19.99 -0.12 9.43
N GLN A 90 -18.77 -0.44 8.99
CA GLN A 90 -17.95 0.43 8.12
C GLN A 90 -17.84 -0.05 6.67
N THR A 91 -18.72 -0.94 6.20
CA THR A 91 -18.55 -1.59 4.90
C THR A 91 -18.55 -0.63 3.70
N ASP A 92 -17.36 -0.34 3.18
CA ASP A 92 -17.04 0.01 1.78
C ASP A 92 -15.66 -0.60 1.35
N ASP A 93 -15.21 -1.69 1.97
CA ASP A 93 -13.89 -2.26 1.72
C ASP A 93 -13.84 -3.21 0.51
N ILE A 94 -12.83 -3.04 -0.36
CA ILE A 94 -12.52 -3.99 -1.43
C ILE A 94 -11.61 -5.11 -0.87
N ILE A 95 -12.14 -6.33 -0.80
CA ILE A 95 -11.38 -7.51 -0.34
C ILE A 95 -10.74 -8.21 -1.55
N PHE A 96 -9.41 -8.17 -1.65
CA PHE A 96 -8.66 -9.01 -2.58
C PHE A 96 -8.19 -10.28 -1.88
N MET A 97 -8.73 -11.43 -2.30
CA MET A 97 -8.31 -12.74 -1.80
C MET A 97 -7.53 -13.46 -2.89
N LEU A 98 -6.21 -13.56 -2.73
CA LEU A 98 -5.36 -14.35 -3.62
C LEU A 98 -5.57 -15.84 -3.33
N THR A 99 -5.70 -16.64 -4.39
CA THR A 99 -5.67 -18.09 -4.30
C THR A 99 -4.27 -18.58 -3.93
N ALA A 100 -4.16 -19.80 -3.38
CA ALA A 100 -2.87 -20.41 -3.04
C ALA A 100 -1.95 -20.58 -4.26
N GLN A 101 -2.51 -20.65 -5.47
CA GLN A 101 -1.77 -20.74 -6.72
C GLN A 101 -1.20 -19.38 -7.14
N GLU A 102 -2.00 -18.32 -7.06
CA GLU A 102 -1.54 -16.95 -7.34
C GLU A 102 -0.46 -16.51 -6.34
N TYR A 103 -0.61 -16.84 -5.05
CA TYR A 103 0.41 -16.57 -4.05
C TYR A 103 1.77 -17.21 -4.38
N LYS A 104 1.76 -18.46 -4.90
CA LYS A 104 2.99 -19.15 -5.31
C LYS A 104 3.63 -18.56 -6.56
N GLN A 105 2.86 -17.89 -7.41
CA GLN A 105 3.39 -17.19 -8.58
C GLN A 105 3.93 -15.80 -8.22
N ALA A 106 3.39 -15.17 -7.17
CA ALA A 106 3.84 -13.87 -6.68
C ALA A 106 5.08 -13.92 -5.77
N LYS A 107 5.42 -15.10 -5.24
CA LYS A 107 6.58 -15.35 -4.37
C LYS A 107 7.79 -15.86 -5.16
#